data_AF-A0A7S1WT30-F1
#
_entry.id   AF-A0A7S1WT30-F1
#
_cell.length_a   1.000
_cell.length_b   1.000
_cell.length_c   1.000
_cell.angle_alpha   90.00
_cell.angle_beta   90.00
_cell.angle_gamma   90.00
#
_symmetry.space_group_name_H-M   'P 1'
#
loop_
_entity.id
_entity.type
_entity.pdbx_description
1 polymer ?
#
loop_
_entity_poly.entity_id
_entity_poly.type
_entity_poly.pdbx_seq_one_letter_code
_entity_poly.pdbx_strand_id
1 'polypeptide(L)'
;PPDRRTQSDDSPVMEQMFLKFLGKDPDSLSNTEEAAISRLVAAQRRLVLDGDRVNTKSEAGFNACGAFLDGLDTAARTLKVDAAPRSYRSAFTVNYRALFPDEARHYRVDVLEASVEQYAAIWVNGDKF
;
A
#
# COMPACT_ATOMS: atom_id res chain seq x y z
N PRO A 1 16.36 -6.88 44.08
CA PRO A 1 14.95 -7.20 43.77
C PRO A 1 14.01 -6.26 44.55
N PRO A 2 12.98 -5.64 43.94
CA PRO A 2 11.97 -6.16 42.99
C PRO A 2 11.98 -5.36 41.66
N ASP A 3 11.06 -5.42 40.70
CA ASP A 3 10.35 -6.49 39.99
C ASP A 3 9.98 -5.88 38.61
N ARG A 4 9.68 -6.74 37.65
CA ARG A 4 9.54 -6.53 36.20
C ARG A 4 8.35 -5.68 35.73
N ARG A 5 8.50 -5.19 34.49
CA ARG A 5 7.50 -4.81 33.45
C ARG A 5 6.90 -3.39 33.50
N THR A 6 7.48 -2.53 32.67
CA THR A 6 6.71 -1.58 31.84
C THR A 6 6.95 -1.94 30.39
N GLN A 7 6.11 -2.85 29.88
CA GLN A 7 5.99 -3.15 28.47
C GLN A 7 4.83 -2.27 27.98
N SER A 8 5.15 -1.12 27.39
CA SER A 8 4.18 -0.27 26.69
C SER A 8 3.86 -0.92 25.35
N ASP A 9 2.78 -1.69 25.34
CA ASP A 9 2.25 -2.39 24.18
C ASP A 9 1.23 -1.50 23.45
N ASP A 10 1.74 -0.52 22.69
CA ASP A 10 0.93 0.42 21.89
C ASP A 10 0.73 -0.08 20.45
N SER A 11 0.30 -1.33 20.27
CA SER A 11 -0.02 -1.85 18.93
C SER A 11 -1.38 -2.54 18.68
N PRO A 12 -2.40 -2.56 19.58
CA PRO A 12 -3.67 -3.22 19.24
C PRO A 12 -4.66 -2.32 18.48
N VAL A 13 -4.50 -1.00 18.51
CA VAL A 13 -5.52 -0.06 17.99
C VAL A 13 -5.53 -0.02 16.46
N MET A 14 -4.35 0.02 15.82
CA MET A 14 -4.23 0.04 14.36
C MET A 14 -4.75 -1.26 13.73
N GLU A 15 -4.43 -2.40 14.32
CA GLU A 15 -4.83 -3.72 13.84
C GLU A 15 -6.37 -3.90 13.90
N GLN A 16 -6.99 -3.43 14.99
CA GLN A 16 -8.45 -3.44 15.14
C GLN A 16 -9.16 -2.45 14.19
N MET A 17 -8.54 -1.31 13.88
CA MET A 17 -9.10 -0.33 12.95
C MET A 17 -9.10 -0.84 11.50
N PHE A 18 -8.05 -1.57 11.09
CA PHE A 18 -8.02 -2.22 9.78
C PHE A 18 -9.05 -3.34 9.65
N LEU A 19 -9.18 -4.19 10.68
CA LEU A 19 -10.17 -5.28 10.71
C LEU A 19 -11.61 -4.75 10.64
N LYS A 20 -11.92 -3.65 11.34
CA LYS A 20 -13.24 -3.00 11.25
C LYS A 20 -13.56 -2.44 9.87
N PHE A 21 -12.54 -2.03 9.11
CA PHE A 21 -12.71 -1.55 7.73
C PHE A 21 -12.95 -2.71 6.73
N LEU A 22 -12.65 -3.96 7.13
CA LEU A 22 -12.70 -5.15 6.27
C LEU A 22 -14.02 -5.96 6.34
N GLY A 23 -15.00 -5.52 7.12
CA GLY A 23 -16.37 -6.06 7.08
C GLY A 23 -16.50 -7.57 7.31
N LYS A 24 -15.58 -8.19 8.06
CA LYS A 24 -15.55 -9.63 8.32
C LYS A 24 -15.67 -9.87 9.83
N ASP A 25 -16.53 -10.81 10.22
CA ASP A 25 -16.68 -11.24 11.61
C ASP A 25 -15.31 -11.64 12.20
N PRO A 26 -15.08 -11.43 13.51
CA PRO A 26 -13.78 -11.57 14.18
C PRO A 26 -13.27 -13.02 14.31
N ASP A 27 -13.76 -13.95 13.49
CA ASP A 27 -13.27 -15.33 13.49
C ASP A 27 -11.91 -15.40 12.79
N SER A 28 -10.92 -15.66 13.65
CA SER A 28 -9.47 -15.79 13.44
C SER A 28 -8.97 -15.74 12.00
N LEU A 29 -8.04 -14.82 11.75
CA LEU A 29 -7.18 -14.84 10.57
C LEU A 29 -6.45 -16.19 10.48
N SER A 30 -6.36 -16.75 9.29
CA SER A 30 -5.47 -17.88 9.03
C SER A 30 -4.00 -17.47 9.18
N ASN A 31 -3.12 -18.42 9.47
CA ASN A 31 -1.66 -18.18 9.54
C ASN A 31 -1.12 -17.47 8.28
N THR A 32 -1.71 -17.75 7.11
CA THR A 32 -1.32 -17.11 5.85
C THR A 32 -1.76 -15.65 5.77
N GLU A 33 -2.95 -15.34 6.26
CA GLU A 33 -3.45 -13.96 6.34
C GLU A 33 -2.67 -13.14 7.37
N GLU A 34 -2.41 -13.72 8.55
CA GLU A 34 -1.56 -13.09 9.59
C GLU A 34 -0.15 -12.80 9.07
N ALA A 35 0.47 -13.76 8.38
CA ALA A 35 1.80 -13.57 7.79
C ALA A 35 1.81 -12.52 6.67
N ALA A 36 0.71 -12.39 5.90
CA ALA A 36 0.59 -11.36 4.88
C ALA A 36 0.44 -9.97 5.51
N ILE A 37 -0.39 -9.83 6.55
CA ILE A 37 -0.55 -8.58 7.31
C ILE A 37 0.74 -8.20 8.01
N SER A 38 1.42 -9.14 8.67
CA SER A 38 2.69 -8.90 9.35
C SER A 38 3.76 -8.38 8.39
N ARG A 39 3.83 -8.94 7.17
CA ARG A 39 4.74 -8.44 6.12
C ARG A 39 4.35 -7.04 5.64
N LEU A 40 3.07 -6.76 5.46
CA LEU A 40 2.58 -5.43 5.11
C LEU A 40 2.92 -4.38 6.17
N VAL A 41 2.69 -4.68 7.46
CA VAL A 41 3.03 -3.79 8.58
C VAL A 41 4.54 -3.57 8.65
N ALA A 42 5.34 -4.62 8.45
CA ALA A 42 6.79 -4.49 8.41
C ALA A 42 7.26 -3.60 7.25
N ALA A 43 6.63 -3.70 6.08
CA ALA A 43 6.92 -2.83 4.93
C ALA A 43 6.49 -1.37 5.20
N GLN A 44 5.32 -1.16 5.82
CA GLN A 44 4.85 0.17 6.22
C GLN A 44 5.84 0.87 7.16
N ARG A 45 6.39 0.14 8.15
CA ARG A 45 7.39 0.67 9.09
C ARG A 45 8.71 1.06 8.44
N ARG A 46 8.98 0.57 7.23
CA ARG A 46 10.18 0.90 6.44
C ARG A 46 9.97 2.07 5.49
N LEU A 47 8.76 2.62 5.40
CA LEU A 47 8.50 3.81 4.60
C LEU A 47 9.41 4.95 5.07
N VAL A 48 10.09 5.57 4.12
CA VAL A 48 10.88 6.78 4.37
C VAL A 48 9.92 7.95 4.33
N LEU A 49 9.91 8.75 5.38
CA LEU A 49 9.07 9.93 5.48
C LEU A 49 9.92 11.20 5.28
N ASP A 50 9.33 12.18 4.62
CA ASP A 50 9.80 13.57 4.57
C ASP A 50 8.70 14.44 5.19
N GLY A 51 8.88 14.79 6.46
CA GLY A 51 7.80 15.31 7.30
C GLY A 51 6.67 14.29 7.46
N ASP A 52 5.44 14.71 7.10
CA ASP A 52 4.23 13.87 7.17
C ASP A 52 3.94 13.10 5.87
N ARG A 53 4.81 13.21 4.87
CA ARG A 53 4.61 12.59 3.55
C ARG A 53 5.58 11.45 3.33
N VAL A 54 5.13 10.43 2.59
CA VAL A 54 6.02 9.37 2.09
C VAL A 54 6.98 10.00 1.09
N ASN A 55 8.28 9.87 1.33
CA ASN A 55 9.32 10.30 0.43
C ASN A 55 9.40 9.30 -0.74
N THR A 56 8.86 9.66 -1.91
CA THR A 56 9.03 8.86 -3.13
C THR A 56 10.14 9.39 -4.05
N LYS A 57 10.70 10.57 -3.72
CA LYS A 57 11.70 11.28 -4.55
C LYS A 57 13.12 10.75 -4.35
N SER A 58 13.42 10.16 -3.20
CA SER A 58 14.68 9.45 -2.96
C SER A 58 14.60 8.00 -3.43
N GLU A 59 15.71 7.44 -3.91
CA GLU A 59 15.77 6.04 -4.34
C GLU A 59 15.35 5.07 -3.21
N ALA A 60 15.85 5.31 -1.99
CA ALA A 60 15.50 4.51 -0.82
C ALA A 60 13.99 4.58 -0.52
N GLY A 61 13.40 5.77 -0.60
CA GLY A 61 11.99 5.99 -0.35
C GLY A 61 11.09 5.42 -1.45
N PHE A 62 11.49 5.55 -2.72
CA PHE A 62 10.82 4.93 -3.87
C PHE A 62 10.77 3.41 -3.71
N ASN A 63 11.92 2.79 -3.39
CA ASN A 63 12.01 1.34 -3.19
C ASN A 63 11.18 0.87 -1.98
N ALA A 64 11.22 1.60 -0.87
CA ALA A 64 10.42 1.29 0.31
C ALA A 64 8.91 1.40 0.04
N CYS A 65 8.49 2.44 -0.69
CA CYS A 65 7.10 2.63 -1.10
C CYS A 65 6.64 1.51 -2.05
N GLY A 66 7.48 1.13 -3.01
CA GLY A 66 7.21 0.00 -3.92
C GLY A 66 7.00 -1.30 -3.16
N ALA A 67 7.87 -1.63 -2.20
CA ALA A 67 7.73 -2.82 -1.36
C ALA A 67 6.44 -2.79 -0.51
N PHE A 68 6.03 -1.62 -0.03
CA PHE A 68 4.78 -1.46 0.69
C PHE A 68 3.56 -1.69 -0.23
N LEU A 69 3.54 -1.12 -1.42
CA LEU A 69 2.44 -1.27 -2.38
C LEU A 69 2.29 -2.73 -2.88
N ASP A 70 3.41 -3.42 -3.09
CA ASP A 70 3.41 -4.85 -3.42
C ASP A 70 2.90 -5.71 -2.25
N GLY A 71 3.34 -5.39 -1.03
CA GLY A 71 2.83 -6.01 0.19
C GLY A 71 1.32 -5.79 0.37
N LEU A 72 0.81 -4.61 0.00
CA LEU A 72 -0.60 -4.26 0.10
C LEU A 72 -1.45 -5.10 -0.88
N ASP A 73 -1.02 -5.23 -2.13
CA ASP A 73 -1.72 -6.09 -3.10
C ASP A 73 -1.68 -7.56 -2.66
N THR A 74 -0.51 -8.04 -2.22
CA THR A 74 -0.34 -9.42 -1.71
C THR A 74 -1.26 -9.71 -0.53
N ALA A 75 -1.32 -8.80 0.45
CA ALA A 75 -2.21 -8.94 1.60
C ALA A 75 -3.68 -8.92 1.16
N ALA A 76 -4.07 -7.99 0.30
CA ALA A 76 -5.45 -7.90 -0.18
C ALA A 76 -5.88 -9.13 -1.00
N ARG A 77 -4.98 -9.75 -1.80
CA ARG A 77 -5.25 -11.02 -2.48
C ARG A 77 -5.42 -12.16 -1.48
N THR A 78 -4.54 -12.23 -0.49
CA THR A 78 -4.54 -13.29 0.54
C THR A 78 -5.82 -13.24 1.38
N LEU A 79 -6.24 -12.04 1.77
CA LEU A 79 -7.48 -11.76 2.52
C LEU A 79 -8.74 -11.89 1.66
N LYS A 80 -8.59 -12.13 0.34
CA LYS A 80 -9.69 -12.18 -0.64
C LYS A 80 -10.54 -10.90 -0.64
N VAL A 81 -9.89 -9.75 -0.49
CA VAL A 81 -10.55 -8.45 -0.58
C VAL A 81 -10.92 -8.20 -2.03
N ASP A 82 -12.21 -7.98 -2.26
CA ASP A 82 -12.75 -7.67 -3.57
C ASP A 82 -12.07 -6.45 -4.19
N ALA A 83 -11.65 -6.61 -5.43
CA ALA A 83 -11.10 -5.53 -6.21
C ALA A 83 -12.22 -4.65 -6.75
N ALA A 84 -12.17 -3.35 -6.44
CA ALA A 84 -13.04 -2.38 -7.10
C ALA A 84 -12.82 -2.41 -8.64
N PRO A 85 -13.89 -2.26 -9.44
CA PRO A 85 -13.77 -2.18 -10.90
C PRO A 85 -12.83 -1.07 -11.34
N ARG A 86 -12.00 -1.32 -12.35
CA ARG A 86 -11.06 -0.34 -12.93
C ARG A 86 -11.51 0.22 -14.27
N SER A 87 -12.81 0.12 -14.57
CA SER A 87 -13.43 0.68 -15.78
C SER A 87 -13.19 2.18 -15.94
N TYR A 88 -12.95 2.93 -14.85
CA TYR A 88 -12.56 4.34 -14.91
C TYR A 88 -11.28 4.57 -15.72
N ARG A 89 -10.40 3.57 -15.83
CA ARG A 89 -9.17 3.66 -16.64
C ARG A 89 -9.45 3.89 -18.12
N SER A 90 -10.64 3.52 -18.60
CA SER A 90 -11.06 3.78 -19.98
C SER A 90 -11.09 5.26 -20.36
N ALA A 91 -11.24 6.16 -19.38
CA ALA A 91 -11.23 7.60 -19.57
C ALA A 91 -9.80 8.19 -19.70
N PHE A 92 -8.75 7.41 -19.40
CA PHE A 92 -7.38 7.87 -19.53
C PHE A 92 -6.85 7.77 -20.97
N THR A 93 -5.81 8.55 -21.26
CA THR A 93 -5.11 8.52 -22.54
C THR A 93 -4.55 7.12 -22.84
N VAL A 94 -4.31 6.81 -24.12
CA VAL A 94 -3.75 5.51 -24.54
C VAL A 94 -2.42 5.22 -23.83
N ASN A 95 -1.57 6.24 -23.66
CA ASN A 95 -0.25 6.07 -23.06
C ASN A 95 -0.31 5.84 -21.55
N TYR A 96 -1.26 6.48 -20.86
CA TYR A 96 -1.53 6.17 -19.45
C TYR A 96 -2.07 4.74 -19.29
N ARG A 97 -2.98 4.30 -20.18
CA ARG A 97 -3.49 2.93 -20.18
C ARG A 97 -2.39 1.90 -20.45
N ALA A 98 -1.37 2.22 -21.24
CA ALA A 98 -0.24 1.33 -21.49
C ALA A 98 0.57 0.98 -20.23
N LEU A 99 0.45 1.77 -19.15
CA LEU A 99 1.05 1.44 -17.85
C LEU A 99 0.34 0.27 -17.15
N PHE A 100 -0.86 -0.10 -17.59
CA PHE A 100 -1.76 -1.07 -16.98
C PHE A 100 -2.11 -2.15 -18.02
N PRO A 101 -1.40 -3.29 -18.04
CA PRO A 101 -1.60 -4.31 -19.08
C PRO A 101 -2.96 -5.02 -18.98
N ASP A 102 -3.63 -4.94 -17.83
CA ASP A 102 -4.92 -5.55 -17.58
C ASP A 102 -5.72 -4.80 -16.48
N GLU A 103 -6.86 -5.38 -16.10
CA GLU A 103 -7.76 -4.87 -15.07
C GLU A 103 -7.35 -5.25 -13.65
N ALA A 104 -6.15 -5.78 -13.41
CA ALA A 104 -5.65 -6.11 -12.07
C ALA A 104 -5.18 -4.87 -11.28
N ARG A 105 -4.89 -5.10 -9.99
CA ARG A 105 -4.20 -4.13 -9.13
C ARG A 105 -2.75 -4.06 -9.59
N HIS A 106 -2.41 -2.97 -10.28
CA HIS A 106 -1.03 -2.61 -10.61
C HIS A 106 -0.72 -1.32 -9.86
N TYR A 107 -0.38 -1.44 -8.58
CA TYR A 107 0.05 -0.28 -7.81
C TYR A 107 1.46 0.11 -8.27
N ARG A 108 1.65 1.38 -8.60
CA ARG A 108 2.95 1.92 -9.00
C ARG A 108 3.26 3.18 -8.22
N VAL A 109 4.52 3.32 -7.82
CA VAL A 109 5.00 4.45 -7.02
C VAL A 109 4.96 5.75 -7.81
N ASP A 110 5.28 5.72 -9.10
CA ASP A 110 5.24 6.89 -9.99
C ASP A 110 3.82 7.43 -10.19
N VAL A 111 2.84 6.56 -10.36
CA VAL A 111 1.42 6.94 -10.45
C VAL A 111 0.92 7.49 -9.11
N LEU A 112 1.32 6.89 -7.99
CA LEU A 112 0.98 7.39 -6.66
C LEU A 112 1.58 8.77 -6.43
N GLU A 113 2.87 8.96 -6.69
CA GLU A 113 3.57 10.24 -6.57
C GLU A 113 2.86 11.32 -7.38
N ALA A 114 2.55 11.02 -8.64
CA ALA A 114 1.83 11.95 -9.50
C ALA A 114 0.47 12.38 -8.96
N SER A 115 -0.28 11.43 -8.39
CA SER A 115 -1.58 11.70 -7.80
C SER A 115 -1.49 12.55 -6.54
N VAL A 116 -0.46 12.34 -5.70
CA VAL A 116 -0.26 13.04 -4.42
C VAL A 116 0.27 14.45 -4.63
N GLU A 117 1.20 14.63 -5.57
CA GLU A 117 1.78 15.93 -5.90
C GLU A 117 0.88 16.74 -6.85
N GLN A 118 -0.28 16.18 -7.25
CA GLN A 118 -1.21 16.77 -8.21
C GLN A 118 -0.51 17.24 -9.49
N TYR A 119 0.50 16.50 -9.94
CA TYR A 119 1.14 16.83 -11.20
C TYR A 119 0.09 16.73 -12.31
N ALA A 120 -0.10 17.83 -13.03
CA ALA A 120 -0.93 17.84 -14.23
C ALA A 120 -0.36 16.95 -15.34
N ALA A 121 0.89 16.47 -15.19
CA ALA A 121 1.48 15.53 -16.11
C ALA A 121 2.48 14.53 -15.49
N ILE A 122 2.49 13.28 -15.96
CA ILE A 122 3.47 12.23 -15.67
C ILE A 122 4.38 11.96 -16.87
N TRP A 123 5.62 11.54 -16.62
CA TRP A 123 6.52 11.13 -17.69
C TRP A 123 6.50 9.61 -17.84
N VAL A 124 6.17 9.13 -19.04
CA VAL A 124 6.13 7.70 -19.38
C VAL A 124 6.98 7.50 -20.62
N ASN A 125 8.02 6.66 -20.55
CA ASN A 125 8.92 6.34 -21.67
C ASN A 125 9.54 7.57 -22.37
N GLY A 126 9.78 8.66 -21.64
CA GLY A 126 10.35 9.89 -22.20
C GLY A 126 9.32 10.90 -22.73
N ASP A 127 8.03 10.56 -22.71
CA ASP A 127 6.94 11.44 -23.12
C ASP A 127 6.16 11.96 -21.90
N LYS A 128 5.75 13.24 -21.96
CA LYS A 128 4.98 13.94 -20.92
C LYS A 128 3.47 13.80 -21.15
N PHE A 129 2.72 13.42 -20.12
CA PHE A 129 1.26 13.19 -20.14
C PHE A 129 0.53 13.90 -19.04
#